data_AF-A0A2D6A2J4-F1
#
_entry.id   AF-A0A2D6A2J4-F1
#
_cell.length_a   1.000
_cell.length_b   1.000
_cell.length_c   1.000
_cell.angle_alpha   90.00
_cell.angle_beta   90.00
_cell.angle_gamma   90.00
#
_symmetry.space_group_name_H-M   'P 1'
#
loop_
_entity.id
_entity.type
_entity.pdbx_description
1 polymer ?
#
loop_
_entity_poly.entity_id
_entity_poly.type
_entity_poly.pdbx_seq_one_letter_code
_entity_poly.pdbx_strand_id
1 'polypeptide(L)'
;MPELFTVPYLGTAEKDVLVVDWLVDEGDAFRRGQPLVTLETLKASFEVEAEGDGVLLRQLEAVGDRVGLQAPLGVWGQAGETLVEAEVEELLAAQAVPDVEVADPTPKAAPVSGAANAAPASPAARRRATDLGIDLASIQGTGPNGMVRVEDVERSCVGDSSTAEVATGAVDAAFLAHVRANLDEFGVLESSFKVDLYRRHGARIGADVEFGKGVAPLAERLVLGRGVRFADGCRVEAVDLVAGALTAFGPRCAVRCRSISLGENAFLAADVDIGGGGAMDPEAELVMGGHGFVGEHAHLNPCRRLVVGDEVVISRSAVIMTHSFGSSALAGYAARFAGVTIGDGCQVGIGATLFPGVEMGRGSILLSGSSLVTAMPEYRLWGGVPAKDLKAAAHELDAAALLGVAQDLAGEFARQLQLRGFAVSLQVEADERELVVDHEGRRHRLHLAPLLDTEEAAPCAEDVRVGLAADDDAWASLLPELVGIDLSVPRVRGALGPMANAFREFLRKRGVRLHPRTWAYRGGWL
;
A
#
# COMPACT_ATOMS: atom_id res chain seq x y z
N MET A 1 -37.83 14.93 9.42
CA MET A 1 -37.37 14.73 8.03
C MET A 1 -37.34 13.23 7.82
N PRO A 2 -37.89 12.74 6.70
CA PRO A 2 -37.86 11.32 6.38
C PRO A 2 -36.43 10.80 6.27
N GLU A 3 -36.17 9.63 6.84
CA GLU A 3 -34.86 8.99 6.89
C GLU A 3 -34.93 7.58 6.29
N LEU A 4 -33.82 7.16 5.67
CA LEU A 4 -33.69 5.80 5.13
C LEU A 4 -33.39 4.81 6.25
N PHE A 5 -34.14 3.72 6.25
CA PHE A 5 -33.87 2.54 7.05
C PHE A 5 -33.23 1.48 6.14
N THR A 6 -32.07 0.98 6.51
CA THR A 6 -31.24 0.11 5.65
C THR A 6 -31.02 -1.27 6.27
N VAL A 7 -30.59 -2.23 5.44
CA VAL A 7 -30.16 -3.55 5.91
C VAL A 7 -28.92 -3.38 6.82
N PRO A 8 -28.96 -3.84 8.08
CA PRO A 8 -27.82 -3.71 8.98
C PRO A 8 -26.64 -4.55 8.50
N TYR A 9 -25.42 -4.15 8.86
CA TYR A 9 -24.24 -4.98 8.59
C TYR A 9 -24.26 -6.24 9.47
N LEU A 10 -24.42 -7.42 8.85
CA LEU A 10 -24.58 -8.68 9.55
C LEU A 10 -23.26 -9.41 9.87
N GLY A 11 -22.10 -8.85 9.48
CA GLY A 11 -20.80 -9.48 9.74
C GLY A 11 -20.59 -10.84 9.07
N THR A 12 -21.43 -11.18 8.08
CA THR A 12 -21.38 -12.42 7.29
C THR A 12 -20.69 -12.18 5.94
N ALA A 13 -20.23 -13.25 5.30
CA ALA A 13 -19.65 -13.19 3.95
C ALA A 13 -20.72 -13.18 2.83
N GLU A 14 -22.00 -13.05 3.19
CA GLU A 14 -23.12 -13.06 2.25
C GLU A 14 -23.34 -11.64 1.69
N LYS A 15 -23.61 -11.55 0.39
CA LYS A 15 -23.71 -10.25 -0.31
C LYS A 15 -25.13 -9.69 -0.31
N ASP A 16 -26.13 -10.54 -0.07
CA ASP A 16 -27.55 -10.21 -0.09
C ASP A 16 -28.31 -11.00 0.98
N VAL A 17 -29.50 -10.50 1.33
CA VAL A 17 -30.42 -11.12 2.28
C VAL A 17 -31.84 -11.10 1.70
N LEU A 18 -32.65 -12.09 2.06
CA LEU A 18 -34.04 -12.22 1.62
C LEU A 18 -34.96 -11.46 2.58
N VAL A 19 -35.84 -10.61 2.06
CA VAL A 19 -36.94 -10.03 2.86
C VAL A 19 -38.02 -11.09 3.05
N VAL A 20 -38.21 -11.56 4.28
CA VAL A 20 -39.15 -12.64 4.61
C VAL A 20 -40.52 -12.12 4.98
N ASP A 21 -40.57 -11.08 5.81
CA ASP A 21 -41.83 -10.52 6.29
C ASP A 21 -41.65 -9.09 6.79
N TRP A 22 -42.63 -8.22 6.52
CA TRP A 22 -42.73 -6.91 7.13
C TRP A 22 -43.65 -7.00 8.34
N LEU A 23 -43.14 -6.60 9.50
CA LEU A 23 -43.85 -6.70 10.78
C LEU A 23 -44.67 -5.43 11.09
N VAL A 24 -44.55 -4.41 10.24
CA VAL A 24 -45.17 -3.09 10.34
C VAL A 24 -45.57 -2.64 8.92
N ASP A 25 -46.81 -2.16 8.76
CA ASP A 25 -47.32 -1.68 7.47
C ASP A 25 -47.00 -0.20 7.22
N GLU A 26 -47.07 0.25 5.97
CA GLU A 26 -46.97 1.67 5.64
C GLU A 26 -48.06 2.49 6.36
N GLY A 27 -47.66 3.51 7.10
CA GLY A 27 -48.52 4.35 7.92
C GLY A 27 -48.58 3.93 9.40
N ASP A 28 -48.01 2.79 9.78
CA ASP A 28 -48.00 2.33 11.16
C ASP A 28 -46.90 3.01 11.98
N ALA A 29 -47.25 3.34 13.24
CA ALA A 29 -46.32 3.89 14.21
C ALA A 29 -45.57 2.76 14.94
N PHE A 30 -44.27 2.97 15.14
CA PHE A 30 -43.40 2.04 15.87
C PHE A 30 -42.55 2.78 16.92
N ARG A 31 -42.01 2.02 17.87
CA ARG A 31 -41.08 2.53 18.90
C ARG A 31 -39.68 1.99 18.69
N ARG A 32 -38.68 2.72 19.19
CA ARG A 32 -37.29 2.28 19.22
C ARG A 32 -37.17 0.88 19.85
N GLY A 33 -36.46 -0.01 19.17
CA GLY A 33 -36.28 -1.41 19.56
C GLY A 33 -37.44 -2.33 19.15
N GLN A 34 -38.48 -1.82 18.48
CA GLN A 34 -39.53 -2.66 17.89
C GLN A 34 -39.04 -3.27 16.58
N PRO A 35 -39.21 -4.59 16.34
CA PRO A 35 -38.83 -5.21 15.08
C PRO A 35 -39.77 -4.74 13.96
N LEU A 36 -39.19 -4.34 12.82
CA LEU A 36 -39.91 -3.78 11.67
C LEU A 36 -40.00 -4.75 10.50
N VAL A 37 -38.95 -5.55 10.28
CA VAL A 37 -38.85 -6.48 9.16
C VAL A 37 -37.98 -7.68 9.54
N THR A 38 -38.33 -8.85 9.04
CA THR A 38 -37.55 -10.09 9.17
C THR A 38 -36.78 -10.36 7.88
N LEU A 39 -35.47 -10.52 8.02
CA LEU A 39 -34.54 -10.83 6.94
C LEU A 39 -33.96 -12.23 7.13
N GLU A 40 -33.73 -12.94 6.03
CA GLU A 40 -33.15 -14.29 6.05
C GLU A 40 -31.90 -14.40 5.17
N THR A 41 -30.87 -15.00 5.75
CA THR A 41 -29.65 -15.45 5.09
C THR A 41 -29.75 -16.94 4.82
N LEU A 42 -28.81 -17.53 4.08
CA LEU A 42 -28.80 -18.99 3.85
C LEU A 42 -28.64 -19.83 5.13
N LYS A 43 -28.32 -19.19 6.28
CA LYS A 43 -27.96 -19.88 7.53
C LYS A 43 -28.78 -19.44 8.74
N ALA A 44 -29.44 -18.29 8.70
CA ALA A 44 -30.15 -17.71 9.85
C ALA A 44 -31.14 -16.61 9.43
N SER A 45 -32.18 -16.43 10.24
CA SER A 45 -33.15 -15.33 10.14
C SER A 45 -32.90 -14.32 11.25
N PHE A 46 -33.06 -13.03 10.94
CA PHE A 46 -32.82 -11.90 11.84
C PHE A 46 -33.95 -10.88 11.73
N GLU A 47 -34.29 -10.23 12.83
CA GLU A 47 -35.24 -9.11 12.85
C GLU A 47 -34.46 -7.80 12.90
N VAL A 48 -34.86 -6.82 12.08
CA VAL A 48 -34.26 -5.49 12.12
C VAL A 48 -35.14 -4.59 12.98
N GLU A 49 -34.56 -4.08 14.06
CA GLU A 49 -35.23 -3.22 15.04
C GLU A 49 -35.17 -1.74 14.65
N ALA A 50 -36.20 -0.99 15.02
CA ALA A 50 -36.26 0.45 14.84
C ALA A 50 -35.18 1.19 15.66
N GLU A 51 -34.41 2.06 15.01
CA GLU A 51 -33.38 2.88 15.68
C GLU A 51 -33.96 4.06 16.49
N GLY A 52 -35.22 4.45 16.21
CA GLY A 52 -35.93 5.54 16.84
C GLY A 52 -37.45 5.34 16.88
N ASP A 53 -38.17 6.30 17.46
CA ASP A 53 -39.64 6.34 17.47
C ASP A 53 -40.15 7.07 16.22
N GLY A 54 -41.08 6.47 15.48
CA GLY A 54 -41.58 7.08 14.24
C GLY A 54 -42.72 6.31 13.57
N VAL A 55 -42.96 6.62 12.30
CA VAL A 55 -43.96 6.01 11.43
C VAL A 55 -43.27 5.50 10.17
N LEU A 56 -43.63 4.30 9.71
CA LEU A 56 -43.13 3.76 8.44
C LEU A 56 -43.84 4.49 7.30
N LEU A 57 -43.10 5.29 6.52
CA LEU A 57 -43.68 6.11 5.46
C LEU A 57 -43.77 5.36 4.14
N ARG A 58 -42.80 4.46 3.87
CA ARG A 58 -42.77 3.65 2.64
C ARG A 58 -41.89 2.41 2.77
N GLN A 59 -42.32 1.29 2.22
CA GLN A 59 -41.52 0.09 1.99
C GLN A 59 -40.91 0.18 0.58
N LEU A 60 -39.59 0.05 0.47
CA LEU A 60 -38.88 0.13 -0.81
C LEU A 60 -38.68 -1.26 -1.44
N GLU A 61 -38.72 -2.30 -0.62
CA GLU A 61 -38.42 -3.69 -0.99
C GLU A 61 -39.57 -4.60 -0.54
N ALA A 62 -40.05 -5.47 -1.44
CA ALA A 62 -41.18 -6.34 -1.18
C ALA A 62 -40.74 -7.67 -0.54
N VAL A 63 -41.69 -8.35 0.12
CA VAL A 63 -41.47 -9.71 0.61
C VAL A 63 -41.11 -10.64 -0.55
N GLY A 64 -39.99 -11.32 -0.44
CA GLY A 64 -39.42 -12.17 -1.48
C GLY A 64 -38.24 -11.55 -2.23
N ASP A 65 -37.97 -10.25 -2.06
CA ASP A 65 -36.84 -9.58 -2.71
C ASP A 65 -35.51 -9.90 -2.01
N ARG A 66 -34.44 -9.96 -2.80
CA ARG A 66 -33.07 -10.11 -2.30
C ARG A 66 -32.37 -8.77 -2.34
N VAL A 67 -32.03 -8.26 -1.16
CA VAL A 67 -31.49 -6.93 -0.96
C VAL A 67 -30.04 -7.00 -0.51
N GLY A 68 -29.20 -6.10 -1.04
CA GLY A 68 -27.80 -6.01 -0.65
C GLY A 68 -27.62 -5.59 0.81
N LEU A 69 -26.49 -5.93 1.42
CA LEU A 69 -26.14 -5.36 2.73
C LEU A 69 -26.05 -3.83 2.63
N GLN A 70 -26.57 -3.12 3.64
CA GLN A 70 -26.67 -1.66 3.66
C GLN A 70 -27.61 -1.03 2.62
N ALA A 71 -28.32 -1.83 1.82
CA ALA A 71 -29.34 -1.32 0.90
C ALA A 71 -30.55 -0.74 1.68
N PRO A 72 -31.21 0.31 1.15
CA PRO A 72 -32.40 0.88 1.77
C PRO A 72 -33.59 -0.08 1.67
N LEU A 73 -34.21 -0.38 2.82
CA LEU A 73 -35.39 -1.23 2.95
C LEU A 73 -36.68 -0.40 2.94
N GLY A 74 -36.63 0.82 3.48
CA GLY A 74 -37.80 1.67 3.64
C GLY A 74 -37.44 3.08 4.07
N VAL A 75 -38.45 3.94 4.09
CA VAL A 75 -38.35 5.32 4.57
C VAL A 75 -39.25 5.46 5.80
N TRP A 76 -38.72 6.06 6.87
CA TRP A 76 -39.48 6.34 8.09
C TRP A 76 -39.36 7.81 8.49
N GLY A 77 -40.32 8.31 9.28
CA GLY A 77 -40.35 9.71 9.71
C GLY A 77 -41.26 9.94 10.90
N GLN A 78 -41.60 11.21 11.13
CA GLN A 78 -42.46 11.61 12.25
C GLN A 78 -43.95 11.58 11.87
N ALA A 79 -44.82 11.45 12.87
CA ALA A 79 -46.27 11.40 12.66
C ALA A 79 -46.79 12.68 11.99
N GLY A 80 -47.45 12.53 10.84
CA GLY A 80 -47.98 13.65 10.04
C GLY A 80 -47.04 14.16 8.94
N GLU A 81 -45.85 13.58 8.79
CA GLU A 81 -45.01 13.80 7.62
C GLU A 81 -45.59 13.03 6.42
N THR A 82 -45.72 13.70 5.27
CA THR A 82 -46.13 13.10 4.00
C THR A 82 -44.93 13.01 3.07
N LEU A 83 -44.68 11.83 2.52
CA LEU A 83 -43.59 11.55 1.58
C LEU A 83 -44.08 11.73 0.14
N VAL A 84 -43.46 12.60 -0.65
CA VAL A 84 -43.72 12.67 -2.11
C VAL A 84 -42.65 11.88 -2.89
N GLU A 85 -43.01 11.38 -4.08
CA GLU A 85 -42.10 10.52 -4.89
C GLU A 85 -40.72 11.17 -5.13
N ALA A 86 -40.69 12.48 -5.35
CA ALA A 86 -39.46 13.23 -5.57
C ALA A 86 -38.52 13.21 -4.34
N GLU A 87 -39.07 13.15 -3.12
CA GLU A 87 -38.27 13.05 -1.88
C GLU A 87 -37.67 11.66 -1.71
N VAL A 88 -38.36 10.62 -2.19
CA VAL A 88 -37.82 9.25 -2.21
C VAL A 88 -36.66 9.15 -3.17
N GLU A 89 -36.80 9.71 -4.39
CA GLU A 89 -35.72 9.77 -5.37
C GLU A 89 -34.52 10.57 -4.84
N GLU A 90 -34.75 11.69 -4.15
CA GLU A 90 -33.69 12.50 -3.55
C GLU A 90 -32.97 11.77 -2.40
N LEU A 91 -33.70 11.07 -1.53
CA LEU A 91 -33.12 10.25 -0.46
C LEU A 91 -32.29 9.08 -1.01
N LEU A 92 -32.81 8.39 -2.03
CA LEU A 92 -32.10 7.30 -2.70
C LEU A 92 -30.84 7.82 -3.44
N ALA A 93 -30.94 8.98 -4.11
CA ALA A 93 -29.82 9.61 -4.79
C ALA A 93 -28.74 10.13 -3.82
N ALA A 94 -29.13 10.59 -2.63
CA ALA A 94 -28.20 11.02 -1.59
C ALA A 94 -27.42 9.85 -0.96
N GLN A 95 -27.97 8.63 -1.00
CA GLN A 95 -27.32 7.41 -0.52
C GLN A 95 -26.54 6.67 -1.63
N ALA A 96 -26.82 6.97 -2.90
CA ALA A 96 -26.08 6.46 -4.04
C ALA A 96 -24.70 7.13 -4.17
N VAL A 97 -23.67 6.51 -3.61
CA VAL A 97 -22.29 6.66 -4.11
C VAL A 97 -22.31 6.23 -5.59
N PRO A 98 -21.67 6.92 -6.55
CA PRO A 98 -21.77 6.57 -7.97
C PRO A 98 -21.31 5.13 -8.20
N ASP A 99 -22.28 4.26 -8.39
CA ASP A 99 -22.09 2.84 -8.65
C ASP A 99 -21.71 2.69 -10.12
N VAL A 100 -20.50 2.21 -10.38
CA VAL A 100 -20.12 1.83 -11.74
C VAL A 100 -20.78 0.49 -12.02
N GLU A 101 -21.88 0.55 -12.78
CA GLU A 101 -22.63 -0.57 -13.35
C GLU A 101 -21.75 -1.80 -13.63
N VAL A 102 -21.91 -2.83 -12.79
CA VAL A 102 -21.52 -4.20 -13.09
C VAL A 102 -22.78 -4.94 -13.52
N ALA A 103 -23.03 -4.94 -14.83
CA ALA A 103 -24.04 -5.81 -15.42
C ALA A 103 -23.55 -7.27 -15.41
N ASP A 104 -24.35 -8.14 -14.80
CA ASP A 104 -24.14 -9.59 -14.72
C ASP A 104 -24.48 -10.25 -16.08
N PRO A 105 -23.62 -11.10 -16.69
CA PRO A 105 -23.96 -11.77 -17.95
C PRO A 105 -24.40 -13.22 -17.72
N THR A 106 -25.63 -13.56 -18.14
CA THR A 106 -26.01 -14.93 -18.50
C THR A 106 -25.80 -15.18 -20.01
N PRO A 107 -25.45 -16.40 -20.44
CA PRO A 107 -24.86 -16.66 -21.75
C PRO A 107 -25.88 -16.97 -22.84
N LYS A 108 -25.73 -16.34 -24.02
CA LYS A 108 -26.21 -16.89 -25.30
C LYS A 108 -25.26 -16.52 -26.44
N ALA A 109 -24.73 -17.53 -27.11
CA ALA A 109 -23.80 -17.43 -28.24
C ALA A 109 -24.50 -17.09 -29.57
N ALA A 110 -23.84 -16.27 -30.41
CA ALA A 110 -23.44 -16.49 -31.83
C ALA A 110 -23.03 -15.14 -32.48
N PRO A 111 -22.20 -15.12 -33.55
CA PRO A 111 -20.99 -14.28 -33.59
C PRO A 111 -21.07 -13.07 -34.53
N VAL A 112 -20.21 -12.07 -34.29
CA VAL A 112 -19.71 -11.15 -35.33
C VAL A 112 -18.24 -10.80 -35.10
N SER A 113 -17.50 -10.85 -36.21
CA SER A 113 -16.06 -10.67 -36.38
C SER A 113 -15.63 -9.20 -36.42
N GLY A 114 -14.42 -8.89 -35.93
CA GLY A 114 -13.68 -7.70 -36.39
C GLY A 114 -12.61 -7.12 -35.44
N ALA A 115 -11.42 -7.71 -35.46
CA ALA A 115 -10.08 -7.13 -35.22
C ALA A 115 -9.81 -6.19 -34.01
N ALA A 116 -9.10 -6.70 -32.99
CA ALA A 116 -7.66 -6.47 -32.75
C ALA A 116 -7.24 -7.20 -31.46
N ASN A 117 -6.08 -7.87 -31.48
CA ASN A 117 -5.57 -8.74 -30.42
C ASN A 117 -5.52 -8.04 -29.05
N ALA A 118 -6.44 -8.37 -28.16
CA ALA A 118 -6.34 -8.10 -26.72
C ALA A 118 -6.56 -9.43 -25.98
N ALA A 119 -5.66 -9.77 -25.07
CA ALA A 119 -5.83 -10.95 -24.23
C ALA A 119 -7.15 -10.87 -23.44
N PRO A 120 -7.94 -11.95 -23.32
CA PRO A 120 -9.16 -11.92 -22.52
C PRO A 120 -8.81 -11.63 -21.06
N ALA A 121 -9.39 -10.58 -20.46
CA ALA A 121 -9.10 -10.15 -19.09
C ALA A 121 -10.39 -9.75 -18.34
N SER A 122 -10.47 -9.95 -17.02
CA SER A 122 -11.62 -9.48 -16.22
C SER A 122 -11.66 -7.94 -16.14
N PRO A 123 -12.83 -7.30 -15.91
CA PRO A 123 -12.92 -5.84 -15.75
C PRO A 123 -12.02 -5.31 -14.61
N ALA A 124 -11.93 -6.05 -13.50
CA ALA A 124 -11.04 -5.74 -12.39
C ALA A 124 -9.56 -5.88 -12.77
N ALA A 125 -9.18 -6.91 -13.54
CA ALA A 125 -7.81 -7.07 -14.04
C ALA A 125 -7.43 -5.94 -15.01
N ARG A 126 -8.37 -5.47 -15.84
CA ARG A 126 -8.17 -4.31 -16.73
C ARG A 126 -7.90 -3.02 -15.98
N ARG A 127 -8.71 -2.71 -14.95
CA ARG A 127 -8.49 -1.54 -14.09
C ARG A 127 -7.13 -1.64 -13.41
N ARG A 128 -6.85 -2.78 -12.77
CA ARG A 128 -5.58 -3.01 -12.08
C ARG A 128 -4.36 -2.92 -13.01
N ALA A 129 -4.44 -3.43 -14.24
CA ALA A 129 -3.36 -3.33 -15.21
C ALA A 129 -3.16 -1.90 -15.69
N THR A 130 -4.23 -1.12 -15.81
CA THR A 130 -4.17 0.32 -16.13
C THR A 130 -3.51 1.10 -15.00
N ASP A 131 -3.90 0.84 -13.75
CA ASP A 131 -3.34 1.48 -12.56
C ASP A 131 -1.83 1.22 -12.41
N LEU A 132 -1.38 0.03 -12.84
CA LEU A 132 0.00 -0.43 -12.74
C LEU A 132 0.82 -0.23 -14.03
N GLY A 133 0.20 0.30 -15.09
CA GLY A 133 0.86 0.55 -16.38
C GLY A 133 1.31 -0.70 -17.13
N ILE A 134 0.59 -1.83 -16.98
CA ILE A 134 0.95 -3.13 -17.54
C ILE A 134 0.10 -3.47 -18.75
N ASP A 135 0.74 -3.92 -19.83
CA ASP A 135 0.05 -4.44 -21.00
C ASP A 135 -0.53 -5.84 -20.72
N LEU A 136 -1.86 -5.97 -20.76
CA LEU A 136 -2.54 -7.25 -20.55
C LEU A 136 -2.15 -8.32 -21.58
N ALA A 137 -1.68 -7.91 -22.76
CA ALA A 137 -1.23 -8.85 -23.78
C ALA A 137 0.07 -9.58 -23.40
N SER A 138 0.85 -9.07 -22.44
CA SER A 138 2.08 -9.70 -21.94
C SER A 138 1.84 -10.68 -20.77
N ILE A 139 0.59 -10.78 -20.29
CA ILE A 139 0.24 -11.55 -19.09
C ILE A 139 -0.45 -12.86 -19.48
N GLN A 140 0.08 -13.98 -19.00
CA GLN A 140 -0.59 -15.28 -19.13
C GLN A 140 -1.69 -15.41 -18.07
N GLY A 141 -2.95 -15.36 -18.50
CA GLY A 141 -4.10 -15.47 -17.60
C GLY A 141 -4.32 -16.87 -17.05
N THR A 142 -4.61 -16.97 -15.75
CA THR A 142 -4.89 -18.24 -15.05
C THR A 142 -6.39 -18.55 -14.90
N GLY A 143 -7.26 -17.69 -15.42
CA GLY A 143 -8.71 -17.88 -15.44
C GLY A 143 -9.20 -18.85 -16.53
N PRO A 144 -10.50 -19.20 -16.52
CA PRO A 144 -11.12 -20.03 -17.55
C PRO A 144 -10.84 -19.48 -18.95
N ASN A 145 -10.44 -20.34 -19.89
CA ASN A 145 -10.06 -19.97 -21.26
C ASN A 145 -8.83 -19.03 -21.36
N GLY A 146 -7.94 -19.03 -20.37
CA GLY A 146 -6.73 -18.21 -20.37
C GLY A 146 -7.01 -16.73 -20.02
N MET A 147 -8.14 -16.47 -19.35
CA MET A 147 -8.53 -15.11 -18.96
C MET A 147 -7.63 -14.57 -17.85
N VAL A 148 -7.11 -13.35 -18.03
CA VAL A 148 -6.27 -12.64 -17.07
C VAL A 148 -7.11 -12.14 -15.89
N ARG A 149 -6.74 -12.55 -14.68
CA ARG A 149 -7.35 -12.09 -13.41
C ARG A 149 -6.49 -11.03 -12.73
N VAL A 150 -7.01 -10.41 -11.69
CA VAL A 150 -6.30 -9.35 -10.92
C VAL A 150 -4.98 -9.90 -10.37
N GLU A 151 -4.99 -11.14 -9.90
CA GLU A 151 -3.82 -11.82 -9.35
C GLU A 151 -2.73 -12.07 -10.40
N ASP A 152 -3.11 -12.24 -11.67
CA ASP A 152 -2.16 -12.42 -12.79
C ASP A 152 -1.46 -11.09 -13.13
N VAL A 153 -2.20 -9.98 -13.04
CA VAL A 153 -1.67 -8.62 -13.20
C VAL A 153 -0.68 -8.29 -12.09
N GLU A 154 -1.05 -8.56 -10.84
CA GLU A 154 -0.17 -8.32 -9.69
C GLU A 154 1.08 -9.21 -9.72
N ARG A 155 0.97 -10.43 -10.23
CA ARG A 155 2.12 -11.32 -10.42
C ARG A 155 3.07 -10.81 -11.52
N SER A 156 2.53 -10.19 -12.57
CA SER A 156 3.34 -9.62 -13.66
C SER A 156 4.13 -8.38 -13.25
N CYS A 157 3.71 -7.63 -12.22
CA CYS A 157 4.50 -6.54 -11.63
C CYS A 157 5.85 -7.01 -11.07
N VAL A 158 5.96 -8.29 -10.71
CA VAL A 158 7.17 -8.88 -10.13
C VAL A 158 8.09 -9.46 -11.22
N GLY A 159 7.71 -9.38 -12.50
CA GLY A 159 8.54 -9.86 -13.60
C GLY A 159 8.26 -9.18 -14.94
N ASP A 160 9.12 -8.23 -15.33
CA ASP A 160 10.07 -8.47 -16.42
C ASP A 160 11.06 -7.31 -16.61
N SER A 161 12.36 -7.63 -16.63
CA SER A 161 13.36 -6.87 -17.39
C SER A 161 14.21 -7.86 -18.18
N SER A 162 13.83 -7.97 -19.45
CA SER A 162 14.50 -8.49 -20.65
C SER A 162 15.27 -9.83 -20.60
N THR A 163 14.84 -10.70 -21.49
CA THR A 163 15.45 -11.92 -22.02
C THR A 163 16.95 -11.83 -22.32
N ALA A 164 17.74 -12.59 -21.57
CA ALA A 164 19.03 -13.17 -21.95
C ALA A 164 19.29 -14.37 -21.03
N GLU A 165 19.06 -15.61 -21.51
CA GLU A 165 19.36 -16.90 -20.82
C GLU A 165 19.50 -16.78 -19.29
N VAL A 166 18.40 -16.49 -18.60
CA VAL A 166 18.44 -16.00 -17.22
C VAL A 166 18.39 -17.18 -16.28
N ALA A 167 19.49 -17.41 -15.55
CA ALA A 167 19.46 -18.21 -14.32
C ALA A 167 18.28 -17.74 -13.46
N THR A 168 17.32 -18.63 -13.24
CA THR A 168 16.01 -18.37 -12.60
C THR A 168 16.10 -17.92 -11.13
N GLY A 169 17.32 -17.85 -10.60
CA GLY A 169 17.63 -17.69 -9.18
C GLY A 169 17.57 -19.02 -8.42
N ALA A 170 17.27 -20.14 -9.08
CA ALA A 170 17.22 -21.46 -8.45
C ALA A 170 18.62 -21.88 -7.98
N VAL A 171 18.76 -22.08 -6.67
CA VAL A 171 20.02 -22.43 -6.02
C VAL A 171 20.17 -23.96 -5.95
N ASP A 172 21.36 -24.46 -6.24
CA ASP A 172 21.68 -25.88 -6.13
C ASP A 172 21.38 -26.45 -4.73
N ALA A 173 20.61 -27.54 -4.68
CA ALA A 173 20.14 -28.13 -3.45
C ALA A 173 21.27 -28.73 -2.60
N ALA A 174 22.30 -29.30 -3.24
CA ALA A 174 23.45 -29.86 -2.53
C ALA A 174 24.29 -28.75 -1.87
N PHE A 175 24.47 -27.63 -2.56
CA PHE A 175 25.07 -26.42 -2.00
C PHE A 175 24.27 -25.88 -0.81
N LEU A 176 22.95 -25.72 -0.92
CA LEU A 176 22.12 -25.28 0.21
C LEU A 176 22.20 -26.23 1.41
N ALA A 177 22.21 -27.54 1.17
CA ALA A 177 22.39 -28.53 2.23
C ALA A 177 23.77 -28.40 2.91
N HIS A 178 24.82 -28.13 2.13
CA HIS A 178 26.15 -27.85 2.65
C HIS A 178 26.19 -26.56 3.48
N VAL A 179 25.62 -25.46 3.00
CA VAL A 179 25.52 -24.20 3.75
C VAL A 179 24.77 -24.41 5.06
N ARG A 180 23.63 -25.11 5.02
CA ARG A 180 22.82 -25.42 6.21
C ARG A 180 23.59 -26.24 7.24
N ALA A 181 24.40 -27.20 6.80
CA ALA A 181 25.21 -28.02 7.70
C ALA A 181 26.40 -27.27 8.32
N ASN A 182 26.86 -26.17 7.70
CA ASN A 182 28.07 -25.44 8.07
C ASN A 182 27.81 -23.93 8.24
N LEU A 183 26.66 -23.54 8.82
CA LEU A 183 26.23 -22.14 8.88
C LEU A 183 27.24 -21.21 9.55
N ASP A 184 27.86 -21.64 10.65
CA ASP A 184 28.82 -20.83 11.40
C ASP A 184 30.09 -20.56 10.58
N GLU A 185 30.64 -21.60 9.95
CA GLU A 185 31.83 -21.50 9.09
C GLU A 185 31.55 -20.70 7.82
N PHE A 186 30.38 -20.91 7.20
CA PHE A 186 30.00 -20.17 6.01
C PHE A 186 29.72 -18.69 6.33
N GLY A 187 29.08 -18.42 7.47
CA GLY A 187 28.67 -17.07 7.88
C GLY A 187 29.84 -16.11 8.13
N VAL A 188 31.02 -16.61 8.49
CA VAL A 188 32.24 -15.82 8.74
C VAL A 188 33.04 -15.50 7.48
N LEU A 189 32.69 -16.09 6.34
CA LEU A 189 33.34 -15.81 5.06
C LEU A 189 33.15 -14.34 4.65
N GLU A 190 34.14 -13.79 3.94
CA GLU A 190 34.05 -12.46 3.35
C GLU A 190 32.83 -12.33 2.43
N SER A 191 32.17 -11.18 2.48
CA SER A 191 30.90 -10.95 1.77
C SER A 191 31.02 -11.20 0.26
N SER A 192 32.09 -10.71 -0.37
CA SER A 192 32.36 -10.91 -1.79
C SER A 192 32.48 -12.39 -2.15
N PHE A 193 33.14 -13.17 -1.30
CA PHE A 193 33.29 -14.61 -1.49
C PHE A 193 31.96 -15.36 -1.35
N LYS A 194 31.13 -15.00 -0.35
CA LYS A 194 29.78 -15.55 -0.20
C LYS A 194 28.92 -15.27 -1.44
N VAL A 195 28.92 -14.03 -1.92
CA VAL A 195 28.20 -13.63 -3.14
C VAL A 195 28.63 -14.47 -4.35
N ASP A 196 29.94 -14.65 -4.55
CA ASP A 196 30.45 -15.45 -5.66
C ASP A 196 30.06 -16.93 -5.56
N LEU A 197 30.04 -17.51 -4.35
CA LEU A 197 29.57 -18.88 -4.14
C LEU A 197 28.08 -19.01 -4.50
N TYR A 198 27.22 -18.15 -3.98
CA TYR A 198 25.78 -18.19 -4.31
C TYR A 198 25.54 -18.05 -5.82
N ARG A 199 26.24 -17.12 -6.50
CA ARG A 199 26.14 -16.95 -7.96
C ARG A 199 26.55 -18.20 -8.73
N ARG A 200 27.67 -18.82 -8.36
CA ARG A 200 28.14 -20.08 -8.99
C ARG A 200 27.15 -21.23 -8.82
N HIS A 201 26.37 -21.20 -7.74
CA HIS A 201 25.36 -22.20 -7.43
C HIS A 201 23.94 -21.79 -7.84
N GLY A 202 23.77 -20.79 -8.71
CA GLY A 202 22.50 -20.51 -9.40
C GLY A 202 21.69 -19.32 -8.86
N ALA A 203 22.11 -18.71 -7.75
CA ALA A 203 21.47 -17.49 -7.24
C ALA A 203 21.68 -16.30 -8.19
N ARG A 204 20.68 -15.41 -8.29
CA ARG A 204 20.77 -14.15 -9.04
C ARG A 204 21.06 -13.02 -8.06
N ILE A 205 22.29 -12.51 -8.05
CA ILE A 205 22.71 -11.46 -7.10
C ILE A 205 23.29 -10.27 -7.86
N GLY A 206 22.68 -9.09 -7.70
CA GLY A 206 23.10 -7.83 -8.31
C GLY A 206 24.44 -7.30 -7.79
N ALA A 207 24.91 -6.19 -8.36
CA ALA A 207 26.13 -5.51 -7.91
C ALA A 207 25.98 -4.96 -6.48
N ASP A 208 27.08 -4.79 -5.76
CA ASP A 208 27.13 -4.15 -4.43
C ASP A 208 26.24 -4.78 -3.35
N VAL A 209 25.91 -6.07 -3.49
CA VAL A 209 25.21 -6.85 -2.47
C VAL A 209 26.17 -7.21 -1.34
N GLU A 210 25.73 -7.01 -0.11
CA GLU A 210 26.54 -7.24 1.10
C GLU A 210 25.84 -8.20 2.05
N PHE A 211 26.58 -9.22 2.49
CA PHE A 211 26.20 -10.17 3.53
C PHE A 211 27.05 -9.94 4.77
N GLY A 212 26.44 -9.41 5.83
CA GLY A 212 27.06 -9.22 7.13
C GLY A 212 27.58 -10.51 7.77
N LYS A 213 28.22 -10.36 8.93
CA LYS A 213 28.79 -11.47 9.69
C LYS A 213 27.69 -12.42 10.16
N GLY A 214 27.92 -13.72 9.98
CA GLY A 214 26.96 -14.76 10.36
C GLY A 214 25.76 -14.88 9.41
N VAL A 215 25.73 -14.13 8.30
CA VAL A 215 24.63 -14.18 7.34
C VAL A 215 24.91 -15.21 6.25
N ALA A 216 23.98 -16.15 6.10
CA ALA A 216 23.93 -17.17 5.06
C ALA A 216 22.45 -17.47 4.70
N PRO A 217 21.86 -16.81 3.69
CA PRO A 217 20.46 -17.02 3.33
C PRO A 217 20.22 -18.43 2.80
N LEU A 218 19.26 -19.13 3.38
CA LEU A 218 18.83 -20.45 2.91
C LEU A 218 17.54 -20.27 2.09
N ALA A 219 17.67 -20.16 0.77
CA ALA A 219 16.54 -20.05 -0.14
C ALA A 219 16.72 -20.93 -1.38
N GLU A 220 15.71 -21.72 -1.73
CA GLU A 220 15.71 -22.55 -2.96
C GLU A 220 15.74 -21.68 -4.21
N ARG A 221 15.08 -20.53 -4.16
CA ARG A 221 15.20 -19.46 -5.14
C ARG A 221 15.66 -18.18 -4.46
N LEU A 222 16.78 -17.63 -4.92
CA LEU A 222 17.42 -16.44 -4.38
C LEU A 222 17.66 -15.40 -5.47
N VAL A 223 16.91 -14.30 -5.40
CA VAL A 223 17.03 -13.15 -6.33
C VAL A 223 17.21 -11.87 -5.54
N LEU A 224 18.39 -11.27 -5.64
CA LEU A 224 18.76 -10.04 -4.95
C LEU A 224 19.13 -8.96 -5.96
N GLY A 225 18.44 -7.82 -5.88
CA GLY A 225 18.75 -6.62 -6.66
C GLY A 225 20.09 -6.00 -6.30
N ARG A 226 20.50 -4.97 -7.06
CA ARG A 226 21.74 -4.23 -6.75
C ARG A 226 21.66 -3.60 -5.36
N GLY A 227 22.77 -3.61 -4.62
CA GLY A 227 22.89 -2.88 -3.36
C GLY A 227 22.06 -3.43 -2.21
N VAL A 228 21.50 -4.65 -2.32
CA VAL A 228 20.81 -5.32 -1.21
C VAL A 228 21.80 -5.58 -0.07
N ARG A 229 21.38 -5.34 1.17
CA ARG A 229 22.24 -5.52 2.34
C ARG A 229 21.57 -6.36 3.41
N PHE A 230 22.29 -7.34 3.91
CA PHE A 230 21.93 -8.06 5.12
C PHE A 230 22.91 -7.69 6.22
N ALA A 231 22.45 -7.03 7.28
CA ALA A 231 23.31 -6.67 8.39
C ALA A 231 23.70 -7.89 9.25
N ASP A 232 24.67 -7.69 10.14
CA ASP A 232 25.20 -8.74 11.00
C ASP A 232 24.11 -9.49 11.77
N GLY A 233 24.24 -10.82 11.81
CA GLY A 233 23.35 -11.71 12.56
C GLY A 233 21.96 -11.91 11.95
N CYS A 234 21.68 -11.40 10.74
CA CYS A 234 20.44 -11.75 10.04
C CYS A 234 20.36 -13.25 9.75
N ARG A 235 19.20 -13.84 10.02
CA ARG A 235 18.87 -15.23 9.68
C ARG A 235 17.75 -15.24 8.66
N VAL A 236 17.96 -15.94 7.55
CA VAL A 236 16.99 -15.97 6.45
C VAL A 236 16.80 -17.40 5.97
N GLU A 237 15.56 -17.87 6.00
CA GLU A 237 15.13 -19.18 5.53
C GLU A 237 13.83 -19.02 4.72
N ALA A 238 13.87 -19.38 3.44
CA ALA A 238 12.71 -19.32 2.57
C ALA A 238 12.73 -20.43 1.51
N VAL A 239 11.61 -20.65 0.84
CA VAL A 239 11.63 -21.37 -0.45
C VAL A 239 11.97 -20.37 -1.55
N ASP A 240 11.29 -19.22 -1.58
CA ASP A 240 11.55 -18.15 -2.54
C ASP A 240 11.83 -16.82 -1.82
N LEU A 241 12.99 -16.24 -2.11
CA LEU A 241 13.42 -14.93 -1.61
C LEU A 241 13.74 -14.01 -2.79
N VAL A 242 12.92 -12.98 -2.94
CA VAL A 242 13.14 -11.87 -3.88
C VAL A 242 13.29 -10.57 -3.09
N ALA A 243 14.39 -9.86 -3.34
CA ALA A 243 14.62 -8.54 -2.78
C ALA A 243 15.00 -7.56 -3.90
N GLY A 244 14.24 -6.47 -4.03
CA GLY A 244 14.48 -5.39 -4.97
C GLY A 244 15.80 -4.66 -4.72
N ALA A 245 16.15 -3.72 -5.60
CA ALA A 245 17.38 -2.94 -5.44
C ALA A 245 17.38 -2.17 -4.11
N LEU A 246 18.52 -2.08 -3.44
CA LEU A 246 18.73 -1.31 -2.20
C LEU A 246 17.93 -1.78 -0.98
N THR A 247 17.20 -2.89 -1.06
CA THR A 247 16.52 -3.49 0.10
C THR A 247 17.51 -3.80 1.20
N ALA A 248 17.17 -3.49 2.44
CA ALA A 248 18.06 -3.66 3.58
C ALA A 248 17.39 -4.40 4.73
N PHE A 249 18.06 -5.45 5.20
CA PHE A 249 17.71 -6.22 6.39
C PHE A 249 18.60 -5.74 7.54
N GLY A 250 17.98 -5.14 8.56
CA GLY A 250 18.65 -4.63 9.75
C GLY A 250 19.25 -5.73 10.63
N PRO A 251 20.12 -5.39 11.59
CA PRO A 251 20.86 -6.39 12.34
C PRO A 251 19.91 -7.32 13.12
N ARG A 252 20.28 -8.60 13.19
CA ARG A 252 19.52 -9.64 13.92
C ARG A 252 18.06 -9.84 13.47
N CYS A 253 17.70 -9.46 12.25
CA CYS A 253 16.42 -9.87 11.68
C CYS A 253 16.33 -11.41 11.60
N ALA A 254 15.16 -11.95 11.92
CA ALA A 254 14.82 -13.36 11.69
C ALA A 254 13.74 -13.40 10.61
N VAL A 255 14.07 -13.98 9.45
CA VAL A 255 13.15 -14.09 8.33
C VAL A 255 12.97 -15.56 8.00
N ARG A 256 11.80 -16.09 8.32
CA ARG A 256 11.34 -17.42 7.95
C ARG A 256 9.99 -17.26 7.26
N CYS A 257 9.92 -17.57 5.98
CA CYS A 257 8.67 -17.51 5.22
C CYS A 257 8.78 -18.41 3.99
N ARG A 258 7.71 -19.09 3.57
CA ARG A 258 7.76 -19.89 2.33
C ARG A 258 8.12 -19.02 1.13
N SER A 259 7.39 -17.94 0.88
CA SER A 259 7.70 -16.96 -0.16
C SER A 259 7.75 -15.55 0.42
N ILE A 260 8.82 -14.82 0.12
CA ILE A 260 8.98 -13.43 0.49
C ILE A 260 9.48 -12.62 -0.71
N SER A 261 8.74 -11.58 -1.06
CA SER A 261 9.09 -10.63 -2.12
C SER A 261 9.05 -9.22 -1.56
N LEU A 262 10.20 -8.55 -1.60
CA LEU A 262 10.36 -7.17 -1.13
C LEU A 262 10.71 -6.29 -2.33
N GLY A 263 9.96 -5.20 -2.50
CA GLY A 263 10.23 -4.19 -3.51
C GLY A 263 11.55 -3.44 -3.27
N GLU A 264 11.88 -2.55 -4.20
CA GLU A 264 13.10 -1.76 -4.09
C GLU A 264 13.09 -0.86 -2.86
N ASN A 265 14.26 -0.72 -2.22
CA ASN A 265 14.46 0.17 -1.08
C ASN A 265 13.51 -0.09 0.11
N ALA A 266 12.96 -1.30 0.21
CA ALA A 266 12.28 -1.75 1.42
C ALA A 266 13.30 -1.90 2.56
N PHE A 267 12.96 -1.40 3.75
CA PHE A 267 13.88 -1.40 4.88
C PHE A 267 13.27 -2.09 6.10
N LEU A 268 13.91 -3.16 6.55
CA LEU A 268 13.62 -3.81 7.83
C LEU A 268 14.63 -3.32 8.87
N ALA A 269 14.16 -2.78 9.98
CA ALA A 269 15.00 -2.31 11.07
C ALA A 269 15.60 -3.48 11.88
N ALA A 270 16.27 -3.18 12.99
CA ALA A 270 16.86 -4.21 13.85
C ALA A 270 15.79 -5.14 14.46
N ASP A 271 16.15 -6.41 14.64
CA ASP A 271 15.34 -7.40 15.37
C ASP A 271 13.89 -7.56 14.84
N VAL A 272 13.66 -7.33 13.54
CA VAL A 272 12.38 -7.67 12.89
C VAL A 272 12.24 -9.18 12.79
N ASP A 273 11.08 -9.70 13.17
CA ASP A 273 10.75 -11.13 13.09
C ASP A 273 9.64 -11.36 12.07
N ILE A 274 9.98 -11.98 10.95
CA ILE A 274 9.04 -12.47 9.95
C ILE A 274 9.02 -13.98 10.11
N GLY A 275 7.94 -14.55 10.63
CA GLY A 275 7.96 -15.97 11.00
C GLY A 275 6.74 -16.44 11.79
N GLY A 276 6.96 -17.40 12.68
CA GLY A 276 5.90 -18.06 13.45
C GLY A 276 5.59 -19.48 12.96
N GLY A 277 4.67 -20.17 13.65
CA GLY A 277 4.39 -21.60 13.44
C GLY A 277 3.86 -21.93 12.03
N GLY A 278 3.17 -20.99 11.40
CA GLY A 278 2.60 -21.14 10.05
C GLY A 278 3.48 -20.60 8.91
N ALA A 279 4.69 -20.10 9.21
CA ALA A 279 5.53 -19.40 8.25
C ALA A 279 5.93 -20.18 6.98
N MET A 280 5.90 -21.52 7.05
CA MET A 280 6.23 -22.40 5.91
C MET A 280 4.99 -23.09 5.31
N ASP A 281 3.79 -22.67 5.70
CA ASP A 281 2.54 -23.13 5.11
C ASP A 281 2.55 -22.91 3.58
N PRO A 282 1.94 -23.79 2.77
CA PRO A 282 1.86 -23.61 1.32
C PRO A 282 1.31 -22.25 0.85
N GLU A 283 0.45 -21.62 1.65
CA GLU A 283 -0.16 -20.32 1.37
C GLU A 283 0.55 -19.15 2.09
N ALA A 284 1.67 -19.40 2.78
CA ALA A 284 2.46 -18.37 3.46
C ALA A 284 3.26 -17.56 2.43
N GLU A 285 2.76 -16.36 2.12
CA GLU A 285 3.39 -15.43 1.20
C GLU A 285 3.44 -14.04 1.86
N LEU A 286 4.61 -13.41 1.84
CA LEU A 286 4.77 -11.99 2.17
C LEU A 286 5.17 -11.23 0.91
N VAL A 287 4.33 -10.30 0.48
CA VAL A 287 4.65 -9.36 -0.60
C VAL A 287 4.67 -7.96 0.01
N MET A 288 5.80 -7.26 -0.14
CA MET A 288 5.96 -5.88 0.28
C MET A 288 6.40 -5.05 -0.92
N GLY A 289 5.74 -3.92 -1.15
CA GLY A 289 6.10 -2.93 -2.14
C GLY A 289 7.46 -2.28 -1.87
N GLY A 290 7.82 -1.34 -2.73
CA GLY A 290 9.04 -0.55 -2.60
C GLY A 290 8.92 0.53 -1.53
N HIS A 291 10.07 1.01 -1.06
CA HIS A 291 10.21 2.21 -0.22
C HIS A 291 9.48 2.16 1.14
N GLY A 292 8.95 1.01 1.53
CA GLY A 292 8.35 0.82 2.84
C GLY A 292 9.39 0.61 3.95
N PHE A 293 8.95 0.82 5.19
CA PHE A 293 9.76 0.68 6.39
C PHE A 293 9.07 -0.24 7.40
N VAL A 294 9.81 -1.19 7.96
CA VAL A 294 9.39 -2.02 9.09
C VAL A 294 10.29 -1.72 10.28
N GLY A 295 9.69 -1.19 11.34
CA GLY A 295 10.38 -0.74 12.55
C GLY A 295 10.85 -1.88 13.45
N GLU A 296 11.69 -1.53 14.42
CA GLU A 296 12.38 -2.51 15.26
C GLU A 296 11.40 -3.43 16.00
N HIS A 297 11.77 -4.69 16.20
CA HIS A 297 10.94 -5.67 16.92
C HIS A 297 9.52 -5.87 16.39
N ALA A 298 9.20 -5.43 15.17
CA ALA A 298 7.93 -5.77 14.55
C ALA A 298 7.85 -7.28 14.30
N HIS A 299 6.67 -7.85 14.49
CA HIS A 299 6.40 -9.27 14.27
C HIS A 299 5.37 -9.45 13.16
N LEU A 300 5.81 -10.02 12.04
CA LEU A 300 5.00 -10.30 10.86
C LEU A 300 4.83 -11.82 10.78
N ASN A 301 3.60 -12.31 10.88
CA ASN A 301 3.32 -13.74 10.93
C ASN A 301 2.48 -14.21 9.74
N PRO A 302 3.11 -14.44 8.57
CA PRO A 302 2.46 -14.92 7.37
C PRO A 302 2.27 -16.44 7.43
N CYS A 303 1.06 -16.89 7.74
CA CYS A 303 0.55 -18.23 7.46
C CYS A 303 -0.38 -18.22 6.22
N ARG A 304 -1.03 -17.08 5.99
CA ARG A 304 -1.70 -16.73 4.73
C ARG A 304 -1.00 -15.51 4.11
N ARG A 305 -1.42 -15.17 2.89
CA ARG A 305 -0.90 -14.02 2.13
C ARG A 305 -0.96 -12.72 2.95
N LEU A 306 0.19 -12.08 3.12
CA LEU A 306 0.34 -10.74 3.69
C LEU A 306 0.83 -9.82 2.58
N VAL A 307 -0.02 -8.88 2.18
CA VAL A 307 0.30 -7.88 1.14
C VAL A 307 0.49 -6.54 1.80
N VAL A 308 1.64 -5.93 1.57
CA VAL A 308 2.01 -4.61 2.03
C VAL A 308 2.34 -3.78 0.79
N GLY A 309 1.63 -2.67 0.60
CA GLY A 309 1.79 -1.77 -0.53
C GLY A 309 3.13 -1.03 -0.54
N ASP A 310 3.26 -0.10 -1.47
CA ASP A 310 4.40 0.80 -1.55
C ASP A 310 4.37 1.83 -0.41
N GLU A 311 5.56 2.21 0.07
CA GLU A 311 5.73 3.32 1.02
C GLU A 311 4.97 3.17 2.34
N VAL A 312 4.63 1.93 2.70
CA VAL A 312 4.00 1.62 3.97
C VAL A 312 5.00 1.74 5.11
N VAL A 313 4.58 2.37 6.20
CA VAL A 313 5.33 2.46 7.45
C VAL A 313 4.70 1.53 8.47
N ILE A 314 5.40 0.45 8.81
CA ILE A 314 5.05 -0.43 9.93
C ILE A 314 5.95 -0.05 11.10
N SER A 315 5.40 0.55 12.14
CA SER A 315 6.19 1.09 13.25
C SER A 315 6.71 -0.01 14.18
N ARG A 316 7.64 0.38 15.06
CA ARG A 316 8.25 -0.48 16.09
C ARG A 316 7.22 -1.34 16.81
N SER A 317 7.53 -2.62 17.00
CA SER A 317 6.74 -3.57 17.77
C SER A 317 5.30 -3.78 17.26
N ALA A 318 4.96 -3.34 16.05
CA ALA A 318 3.69 -3.68 15.43
C ALA A 318 3.61 -5.21 15.21
N VAL A 319 2.41 -5.75 15.34
CA VAL A 319 2.15 -7.18 15.20
C VAL A 319 1.12 -7.38 14.09
N ILE A 320 1.46 -8.20 13.09
CA ILE A 320 0.57 -8.51 11.98
C ILE A 320 0.41 -10.01 11.87
N MET A 321 -0.83 -10.47 12.01
CA MET A 321 -1.13 -11.89 12.05
C MET A 321 -2.13 -12.24 10.95
N THR A 322 -1.87 -13.32 10.25
CA THR A 322 -2.77 -13.85 9.20
C THR A 322 -3.49 -15.13 9.63
N HIS A 323 -3.31 -15.52 10.89
CA HIS A 323 -4.07 -16.61 11.48
C HIS A 323 -4.26 -16.41 13.00
N SER A 324 -5.26 -17.08 13.55
CA SER A 324 -5.49 -17.27 14.97
C SER A 324 -5.40 -18.76 15.30
N PHE A 325 -4.64 -19.13 16.32
CA PHE A 325 -4.60 -20.49 16.84
C PHE A 325 -5.11 -20.51 18.29
N GLY A 326 -5.69 -21.63 18.70
CA GLY A 326 -6.25 -21.77 20.03
C GLY A 326 -7.22 -22.94 20.13
N SER A 327 -8.39 -22.66 20.68
CA SER A 327 -9.44 -23.65 20.94
C SER A 327 -9.90 -24.41 19.70
N SER A 328 -10.36 -25.64 19.91
CA SER A 328 -10.79 -26.54 18.83
C SER A 328 -11.95 -25.96 18.03
N ALA A 329 -11.81 -25.94 16.70
CA ALA A 329 -12.91 -25.62 15.80
C ALA A 329 -14.09 -26.60 15.95
N LEU A 330 -13.80 -27.86 16.30
CA LEU A 330 -14.83 -28.87 16.59
C LEU A 330 -15.59 -28.58 17.89
N ALA A 331 -15.05 -27.75 18.77
CA ALA A 331 -15.73 -27.26 19.97
C ALA A 331 -16.49 -25.94 19.71
N GLY A 332 -16.63 -25.51 18.45
CA GLY A 332 -17.37 -24.31 18.05
C GLY A 332 -16.58 -23.01 18.09
N TYR A 333 -15.28 -23.06 18.38
CA TYR A 333 -14.44 -21.86 18.35
C TYR A 333 -14.05 -21.49 16.92
N ALA A 334 -14.11 -20.20 16.58
CA ALA A 334 -13.71 -19.73 15.27
C ALA A 334 -12.18 -19.84 15.10
N ALA A 335 -11.73 -20.63 14.13
CA ALA A 335 -10.37 -20.60 13.63
C ALA A 335 -10.32 -19.67 12.42
N ARG A 336 -9.60 -18.55 12.54
CA ARG A 336 -9.46 -17.58 11.46
C ARG A 336 -8.11 -17.73 10.79
N PHE A 337 -8.09 -18.10 9.52
CA PHE A 337 -6.91 -18.11 8.64
C PHE A 337 -7.24 -17.25 7.43
N ALA A 338 -6.75 -16.03 7.43
CA ALA A 338 -7.10 -15.05 6.41
C ALA A 338 -5.94 -14.08 6.20
N GLY A 339 -5.68 -13.75 4.94
CA GLY A 339 -4.64 -12.82 4.58
C GLY A 339 -4.88 -11.42 5.14
N VAL A 340 -3.87 -10.57 5.06
CA VAL A 340 -3.96 -9.17 5.47
C VAL A 340 -3.42 -8.31 4.34
N THR A 341 -4.15 -7.25 4.01
CA THR A 341 -3.76 -6.30 2.97
C THR A 341 -3.58 -4.92 3.58
N ILE A 342 -2.45 -4.29 3.30
CA ILE A 342 -2.15 -2.92 3.71
C ILE A 342 -1.87 -2.13 2.44
N GLY A 343 -2.74 -1.19 2.10
CA GLY A 343 -2.63 -0.35 0.91
C GLY A 343 -1.44 0.61 0.94
N ASP A 344 -1.15 1.23 -0.20
CA ASP A 344 0.00 2.11 -0.37
C ASP A 344 -0.04 3.31 0.59
N GLY A 345 1.12 3.73 1.08
CA GLY A 345 1.28 4.91 1.94
C GLY A 345 0.64 4.79 3.32
N CYS A 346 0.17 3.60 3.71
CA CYS A 346 -0.40 3.35 5.02
C CYS A 346 0.62 3.47 6.16
N GLN A 347 0.14 3.77 7.36
CA GLN A 347 0.95 3.85 8.57
C GLN A 347 0.36 3.00 9.68
N VAL A 348 1.08 1.96 10.10
CA VAL A 348 0.76 1.14 11.27
C VAL A 348 1.55 1.66 12.46
N GLY A 349 0.83 2.13 13.49
CA GLY A 349 1.41 2.74 14.68
C GLY A 349 2.22 1.79 15.56
N ILE A 350 2.95 2.36 16.51
CA ILE A 350 3.84 1.61 17.41
C ILE A 350 3.01 0.64 18.25
N GLY A 351 3.38 -0.65 18.25
CA GLY A 351 2.66 -1.66 19.02
C GLY A 351 1.21 -1.89 18.57
N ALA A 352 0.82 -1.42 17.38
CA ALA A 352 -0.49 -1.70 16.83
C ALA A 352 -0.57 -3.15 16.31
N THR A 353 -1.76 -3.73 16.38
CA THR A 353 -2.01 -5.13 16.02
C THR A 353 -3.02 -5.22 14.88
N LEU A 354 -2.65 -5.89 13.80
CA LEU A 354 -3.54 -6.23 12.69
C LEU A 354 -3.91 -7.71 12.77
N PHE A 355 -5.22 -7.97 12.86
CA PHE A 355 -5.77 -9.31 12.98
C PHE A 355 -6.01 -9.95 11.60
N PRO A 356 -6.18 -11.29 11.53
CA PRO A 356 -6.35 -11.99 10.26
C PRO A 356 -7.53 -11.46 9.46
N GLY A 357 -7.41 -11.31 8.14
CA GLY A 357 -8.52 -10.92 7.26
C GLY A 357 -8.89 -9.44 7.31
N VAL A 358 -8.03 -8.56 7.83
CA VAL A 358 -8.25 -7.12 7.75
C VAL A 358 -7.62 -6.53 6.49
N GLU A 359 -8.29 -5.52 5.95
CA GLU A 359 -7.81 -4.71 4.83
C GLU A 359 -7.70 -3.27 5.30
N MET A 360 -6.54 -2.66 5.11
CA MET A 360 -6.28 -1.26 5.42
C MET A 360 -6.16 -0.49 4.11
N GLY A 361 -7.17 0.31 3.78
CA GLY A 361 -7.24 1.08 2.54
C GLY A 361 -6.09 2.09 2.41
N ARG A 362 -5.76 2.47 1.17
CA ARG A 362 -4.63 3.35 0.84
C ARG A 362 -4.57 4.62 1.69
N GLY A 363 -3.36 5.05 2.06
CA GLY A 363 -3.11 6.33 2.74
C GLY A 363 -3.68 6.43 4.15
N SER A 364 -4.14 5.31 4.72
CA SER A 364 -4.74 5.26 6.04
C SER A 364 -3.70 5.18 7.16
N ILE A 365 -4.10 5.57 8.36
CA ILE A 365 -3.24 5.61 9.55
C ILE A 365 -3.94 4.89 10.70
N LEU A 366 -3.31 3.84 11.21
CA LEU A 366 -3.70 3.15 12.44
C LEU A 366 -2.83 3.65 13.59
N LEU A 367 -3.44 4.27 14.61
CA LEU A 367 -2.71 4.83 15.74
C LEU A 367 -2.00 3.76 16.59
N SER A 368 -0.93 4.18 17.26
CA SER A 368 -0.15 3.33 18.17
C SER A 368 -1.02 2.63 19.23
N GLY A 369 -0.69 1.37 19.53
CA GLY A 369 -1.41 0.53 20.50
C GLY A 369 -2.81 0.11 20.07
N SER A 370 -3.23 0.41 18.83
CA SER A 370 -4.58 0.08 18.35
C SER A 370 -4.67 -1.35 17.82
N SER A 371 -5.87 -1.93 17.86
CA SER A 371 -6.14 -3.27 17.35
C SER A 371 -7.13 -3.22 16.19
N LEU A 372 -6.65 -3.43 14.98
CA LEU A 372 -7.48 -3.47 13.78
C LEU A 372 -8.04 -4.89 13.60
N VAL A 373 -9.36 -5.01 13.77
CA VAL A 373 -10.12 -6.28 13.69
C VAL A 373 -11.14 -6.30 12.55
N THR A 374 -11.33 -5.16 11.88
CA THR A 374 -12.23 -4.95 10.74
C THR A 374 -11.48 -4.23 9.63
N ALA A 375 -12.03 -4.24 8.41
CA ALA A 375 -11.49 -3.44 7.32
C ALA A 375 -11.60 -1.94 7.62
N MET A 376 -10.63 -1.18 7.12
CA MET A 376 -10.49 0.26 7.28
C MET A 376 -10.51 0.91 5.89
N PRO A 377 -11.40 1.89 5.63
CA PRO A 377 -11.44 2.60 4.34
C PRO A 377 -10.16 3.37 4.04
N GLU A 378 -10.00 3.83 2.80
CA GLU A 378 -8.88 4.67 2.37
C GLU A 378 -8.86 6.04 3.06
N TYR A 379 -7.67 6.59 3.27
CA TYR A 379 -7.42 7.93 3.80
C TYR A 379 -8.10 8.21 5.15
N ARG A 380 -8.26 7.20 6.01
CA ARG A 380 -8.83 7.33 7.35
C ARG A 380 -7.77 7.25 8.44
N LEU A 381 -8.06 7.86 9.59
CA LEU A 381 -7.29 7.76 10.82
C LEU A 381 -8.12 6.97 11.83
N TRP A 382 -7.62 5.81 12.25
CA TRP A 382 -8.31 4.93 13.21
C TRP A 382 -7.49 4.76 14.49
N GLY A 383 -8.17 4.56 15.62
CA GLY A 383 -7.50 4.31 16.90
C GLY A 383 -8.36 3.55 17.91
N GLY A 384 -7.70 2.88 18.86
CA GLY A 384 -8.33 2.18 19.98
C GLY A 384 -8.27 0.65 19.89
N VAL A 385 -8.87 -0.03 20.88
CA VAL A 385 -8.94 -1.50 20.98
C VAL A 385 -10.38 -1.90 21.31
N PRO A 386 -11.18 -2.39 20.34
CA PRO A 386 -10.88 -2.42 18.90
C PRO A 386 -10.79 -1.01 18.30
N ALA A 387 -10.02 -0.87 17.23
CA ALA A 387 -9.81 0.39 16.54
C ALA A 387 -11.11 0.87 15.90
N LYS A 388 -11.37 2.18 16.00
CA LYS A 388 -12.53 2.85 15.39
C LYS A 388 -12.08 4.04 14.57
N ASP A 389 -12.90 4.41 13.59
CA ASP A 389 -12.70 5.60 12.79
C ASP A 389 -12.75 6.87 13.66
N LEU A 390 -11.78 7.76 13.46
CA LEU A 390 -11.67 9.03 14.19
C LEU A 390 -11.94 10.21 13.27
N LYS A 391 -11.24 10.26 12.12
CA LYS A 391 -11.30 11.35 11.14
C LYS A 391 -10.54 10.98 9.87
N ALA A 392 -10.51 11.89 8.89
CA ALA A 392 -9.63 11.77 7.73
C ALA A 392 -8.14 11.76 8.16
N ALA A 393 -7.32 10.96 7.47
CA ALA A 393 -5.87 10.90 7.66
C ALA A 393 -5.15 12.11 7.09
N ALA A 394 -5.73 12.73 6.06
CA ALA A 394 -5.19 13.88 5.36
C ALA A 394 -6.29 14.90 5.04
N HIS A 395 -5.87 16.11 4.71
CA HIS A 395 -6.72 17.18 4.19
C HIS A 395 -6.08 17.68 2.89
N GLU A 396 -6.91 18.11 1.93
CA GLU A 396 -6.40 18.75 0.72
C GLU A 396 -5.73 20.09 1.06
N LEU A 397 -4.61 20.36 0.40
CA LEU A 397 -3.90 21.63 0.52
C LEU A 397 -4.23 22.49 -0.69
N ASP A 398 -4.70 23.71 -0.46
CA ASP A 398 -4.74 24.71 -1.51
C ASP A 398 -3.32 25.17 -1.91
N ALA A 399 -3.21 25.94 -2.99
CA ALA A 399 -1.93 26.39 -3.51
C ALA A 399 -1.11 27.21 -2.49
N ALA A 400 -1.78 28.01 -1.66
CA ALA A 400 -1.11 28.83 -0.65
C ALA A 400 -0.58 27.98 0.51
N ALA A 401 -1.36 27.00 0.97
CA ALA A 401 -0.95 26.06 1.99
C ALA A 401 0.20 25.15 1.50
N LEU A 402 0.13 24.67 0.26
CA LEU A 402 1.20 23.90 -0.37
C LEU A 402 2.50 24.72 -0.45
N LEU A 403 2.40 26.00 -0.83
CA LEU A 403 3.54 26.92 -0.85
C LEU A 403 4.14 27.13 0.53
N GLY A 404 3.30 27.34 1.56
CA GLY A 404 3.76 27.45 2.94
C GLY A 404 4.56 26.20 3.37
N VAL A 405 4.03 25.00 3.10
CA VAL A 405 4.73 23.74 3.41
C VAL A 405 6.07 23.65 2.68
N ALA A 406 6.12 23.98 1.39
CA ALA A 406 7.37 23.93 0.62
C ALA A 406 8.42 24.93 1.12
N GLN A 407 7.99 26.14 1.49
CA GLN A 407 8.87 27.16 2.07
C GLN A 407 9.42 26.72 3.43
N ASP A 408 8.58 26.12 4.28
CA ASP A 408 9.00 25.55 5.56
C ASP A 408 10.02 24.43 5.38
N LEU A 409 9.81 23.55 4.38
CA LEU A 409 10.75 22.49 4.01
C LEU A 409 12.10 23.07 3.55
N ALA A 410 12.11 24.09 2.70
CA ALA A 410 13.34 24.74 2.26
C ALA A 410 14.08 25.42 3.43
N GLY A 411 13.36 26.10 4.31
CA GLY A 411 13.91 26.73 5.51
C GLY A 411 14.50 25.71 6.48
N GLU A 412 13.81 24.60 6.72
CA GLU A 412 14.33 23.54 7.57
C GLU A 412 15.54 22.83 6.93
N PHE A 413 15.57 22.63 5.62
CA PHE A 413 16.74 22.09 4.91
C PHE A 413 17.96 22.99 5.09
N ALA A 414 17.80 24.29 4.88
CA ALA A 414 18.85 25.29 5.13
C ALA A 414 19.40 25.20 6.56
N ARG A 415 18.49 25.12 7.55
CA ARG A 415 18.85 24.97 8.97
C ARG A 415 19.62 23.67 9.23
N GLN A 416 19.24 22.55 8.62
CA GLN A 416 19.95 21.28 8.79
C GLN A 416 21.38 21.34 8.22
N LEU A 417 21.56 21.99 7.07
CA LEU A 417 22.89 22.20 6.48
C LEU A 417 23.76 23.10 7.38
N GLN A 418 23.21 24.20 7.91
CA GLN A 418 23.92 25.06 8.88
C GLN A 418 24.37 24.28 10.12
N LEU A 419 23.50 23.46 10.70
CA LEU A 419 23.82 22.63 11.86
C LEU A 419 24.92 21.60 11.58
N ARG A 420 25.16 21.25 10.31
CA ARG A 420 26.24 20.37 9.88
C ARG A 420 27.51 21.12 9.49
N GLY A 421 27.55 22.43 9.69
CA GLY A 421 28.74 23.27 9.47
C GLY A 421 28.91 23.79 8.05
N PHE A 422 27.89 23.66 7.20
CA PHE A 422 27.92 24.29 5.88
C PHE A 422 27.73 25.81 5.98
N ALA A 423 28.40 26.56 5.12
CA ALA A 423 28.16 28.00 4.98
C ALA A 423 26.92 28.21 4.09
N VAL A 424 25.83 28.64 4.71
CA VAL A 424 24.51 28.69 4.09
C VAL A 424 23.91 30.08 4.26
N SER A 425 23.48 30.69 3.15
CA SER A 425 22.63 31.88 3.16
C SER A 425 21.27 31.55 2.56
N LEU A 426 20.20 31.89 3.26
CA LEU A 426 18.83 31.79 2.78
C LEU A 426 18.28 33.21 2.56
N GLN A 427 17.98 33.54 1.31
CA GLN A 427 17.31 34.77 0.93
C GLN A 427 15.81 34.52 0.76
N VAL A 428 15.02 35.50 1.13
CA VAL A 428 13.56 35.44 1.15
C VAL A 428 13.03 36.66 0.41
N GLU A 429 12.35 36.43 -0.71
CA GLU A 429 11.74 37.50 -1.50
C GLU A 429 10.31 37.10 -1.87
N ALA A 430 9.32 37.73 -1.24
CA ALA A 430 7.91 37.39 -1.35
C ALA A 430 7.67 35.86 -1.21
N ASP A 431 7.25 35.21 -2.29
CA ASP A 431 6.92 33.78 -2.34
C ASP A 431 8.12 32.88 -2.70
N GLU A 432 9.27 33.47 -2.97
CA GLU A 432 10.48 32.78 -3.38
C GLU A 432 11.45 32.59 -2.21
N ARG A 433 12.23 31.51 -2.29
CA ARG A 433 13.32 31.22 -1.38
C ARG A 433 14.55 30.86 -2.19
N GLU A 434 15.64 31.58 -1.99
CA GLU A 434 16.94 31.25 -2.58
C GLU A 434 17.90 30.80 -1.49
N LEU A 435 18.29 29.54 -1.54
CA LEU A 435 19.27 28.92 -0.68
C LEU A 435 20.61 28.82 -1.42
N VAL A 436 21.64 29.46 -0.89
CA VAL A 436 23.01 29.36 -1.42
C VAL A 436 23.90 28.68 -0.40
N VAL A 437 24.63 27.67 -0.84
CA VAL A 437 25.55 26.89 -0.01
C VAL A 437 26.93 26.85 -0.64
N ASP A 438 27.93 27.33 0.09
CA ASP A 438 29.33 27.23 -0.31
C ASP A 438 29.96 25.97 0.33
N HIS A 439 30.42 25.03 -0.49
CA HIS A 439 31.02 23.77 -0.06
C HIS A 439 32.16 23.35 -1.00
N GLU A 440 33.33 22.98 -0.44
CA GLU A 440 34.51 22.54 -1.20
C GLU A 440 34.94 23.51 -2.33
N GLY A 441 34.77 24.81 -2.12
CA GLY A 441 35.09 25.84 -3.12
C GLY A 441 34.10 25.93 -4.29
N ARG A 442 32.97 25.21 -4.21
CA ARG A 442 31.83 25.32 -5.12
C ARG A 442 30.67 26.02 -4.43
N ARG A 443 29.92 26.78 -5.22
CA ARG A 443 28.67 27.43 -4.79
C ARG A 443 27.51 26.67 -5.40
N HIS A 444 26.59 26.21 -4.56
CA HIS A 444 25.39 25.49 -4.95
C HIS A 444 24.17 26.36 -4.62
N ARG A 445 23.20 26.43 -5.55
CA ARG A 445 21.95 27.17 -5.33
C ARG A 445 20.75 26.22 -5.37
N LEU A 446 19.81 26.46 -4.47
CA LEU A 446 18.47 25.91 -4.51
C LEU A 446 17.50 27.07 -4.50
N HIS A 447 16.70 27.19 -5.56
CA HIS A 447 15.69 28.22 -5.70
C HIS A 447 14.32 27.57 -5.71
N LEU A 448 13.48 27.98 -4.77
CA LEU A 448 12.09 27.57 -4.64
C LEU A 448 11.20 28.74 -5.04
N ALA A 449 10.29 28.49 -5.97
CA ALA A 449 9.30 29.45 -6.44
C ALA A 449 7.93 28.78 -6.63
N PRO A 450 6.82 29.55 -6.67
CA PRO A 450 5.49 29.00 -6.97
C PRO A 450 5.44 28.33 -8.34
N LEU A 451 5.99 28.98 -9.36
CA LEU A 451 6.15 28.44 -10.71
C LEU A 451 7.60 28.01 -10.91
N LEU A 452 7.81 26.84 -11.51
CA LEU A 452 9.14 26.42 -11.95
C LEU A 452 9.57 27.29 -13.13
N ASP A 453 10.37 28.32 -12.86
CA ASP A 453 10.95 29.17 -13.89
C ASP A 453 12.30 28.60 -14.39
N THR A 454 12.58 28.81 -15.67
CA THR A 454 13.83 28.46 -16.34
C THR A 454 14.60 29.70 -16.82
N GLU A 455 14.02 30.89 -16.74
CA GLU A 455 14.63 32.14 -17.19
C GLU A 455 15.53 32.76 -16.11
N GLU A 456 16.82 32.40 -16.10
CA GLU A 456 17.83 33.21 -15.43
C GLU A 456 19.15 33.29 -16.21
N ALA A 457 19.83 34.43 -16.06
CA ALA A 457 21.10 34.73 -16.71
C ALA A 457 22.24 33.92 -16.04
N ALA A 458 22.64 32.83 -16.69
CA ALA A 458 23.77 31.95 -16.35
C ALA A 458 23.55 31.01 -15.13
N PRO A 459 22.79 29.91 -15.29
CA PRO A 459 22.72 28.86 -14.26
C PRO A 459 24.08 28.21 -14.02
N CYS A 460 24.38 27.87 -12.76
CA CYS A 460 25.52 27.02 -12.45
C CYS A 460 25.14 25.54 -12.61
N ALA A 461 26.12 24.71 -12.97
CA ALA A 461 25.91 23.26 -13.01
C ALA A 461 25.53 22.73 -11.62
N GLU A 462 24.49 21.88 -11.57
CA GLU A 462 23.91 21.26 -10.36
C GLU A 462 23.04 22.20 -9.48
N ASP A 463 22.72 23.41 -9.95
CA ASP A 463 21.72 24.24 -9.27
C ASP A 463 20.34 23.58 -9.32
N VAL A 464 19.60 23.68 -8.21
CA VAL A 464 18.29 23.05 -8.02
C VAL A 464 17.19 24.08 -8.17
N ARG A 465 16.28 23.89 -9.12
CA ARG A 465 15.04 24.67 -9.26
C ARG A 465 13.87 23.84 -8.73
N VAL A 466 13.13 24.39 -7.79
CA VAL A 466 11.98 23.75 -7.16
C VAL A 466 10.75 24.61 -7.46
N GLY A 467 9.77 24.02 -8.14
CA GLY A 467 8.49 24.66 -8.42
C GLY A 467 7.33 23.92 -7.76
N LEU A 468 6.26 24.65 -7.47
CA LEU A 468 4.98 24.05 -7.04
C LEU A 468 4.03 23.83 -8.19
N ALA A 469 4.33 24.38 -9.36
CA ALA A 469 3.71 24.08 -10.63
C ALA A 469 4.76 24.22 -11.72
N ALA A 470 4.77 23.30 -12.68
CA ALA A 470 5.55 23.44 -13.90
C ALA A 470 4.63 23.27 -15.10
N ASP A 471 4.66 24.22 -16.03
CA ASP A 471 4.19 24.00 -17.39
C ASP A 471 5.02 22.84 -18.00
N ASP A 472 4.38 21.94 -18.75
CA ASP A 472 5.09 20.86 -19.45
C ASP A 472 6.10 21.40 -20.46
N ASP A 473 5.88 22.57 -21.07
CA ASP A 473 6.85 23.23 -21.95
C ASP A 473 8.06 23.76 -21.15
N ALA A 474 7.83 24.34 -19.97
CA ALA A 474 8.90 24.75 -19.06
C ALA A 474 9.69 23.53 -18.54
N TRP A 475 8.99 22.46 -18.17
CA TRP A 475 9.59 21.18 -17.77
C TRP A 475 10.41 20.55 -18.89
N ALA A 476 9.91 20.61 -20.13
CA ALA A 476 10.58 20.12 -21.32
C ALA A 476 11.88 20.89 -21.61
N SER A 477 11.84 22.21 -21.38
CA SER A 477 12.89 23.18 -21.69
C SER A 477 13.94 23.37 -20.57
N LEU A 478 13.83 22.64 -19.46
CA LEU A 478 14.83 22.61 -18.39
C LEU A 478 16.24 22.38 -18.96
N LEU A 479 17.14 23.33 -18.68
CA LEU A 479 18.53 23.27 -19.10
C LEU A 479 19.23 22.02 -18.54
N PRO A 480 20.06 21.32 -19.33
CA PRO A 480 20.75 20.10 -18.88
C PRO A 480 21.61 20.27 -17.62
N GLU A 481 22.08 21.49 -17.37
CA GLU A 481 22.92 21.88 -16.25
C GLU A 481 22.14 22.02 -14.92
N LEU A 482 20.81 22.10 -14.99
CA LEU A 482 19.92 22.28 -13.82
C LEU A 482 19.30 20.97 -13.36
N VAL A 483 18.93 20.93 -12.08
CA VAL A 483 18.01 19.92 -11.54
C VAL A 483 16.66 20.58 -11.29
N GLY A 484 15.64 20.17 -12.05
CA GLY A 484 14.26 20.61 -11.85
C GLY A 484 13.50 19.64 -10.94
N ILE A 485 12.81 20.18 -9.95
CA ILE A 485 11.88 19.46 -9.07
C ILE A 485 10.53 20.17 -9.15
N ASP A 486 9.52 19.47 -9.66
CA ASP A 486 8.14 19.89 -9.59
C ASP A 486 7.50 19.19 -8.40
N LEU A 487 6.86 19.94 -7.50
CA LEU A 487 6.19 19.41 -6.31
C LEU A 487 4.69 19.20 -6.51
N SER A 488 4.05 19.80 -7.55
CA SER A 488 2.64 19.52 -7.86
C SER A 488 2.46 18.14 -8.49
N VAL A 489 3.28 17.87 -9.50
CA VAL A 489 3.50 16.55 -10.05
C VAL A 489 4.84 16.17 -9.49
N PRO A 490 4.93 15.35 -8.43
CA PRO A 490 6.19 15.19 -7.72
C PRO A 490 7.19 14.37 -8.56
N ARG A 491 7.90 15.07 -9.45
CA ARG A 491 8.81 14.57 -10.48
C ARG A 491 10.14 15.35 -10.43
N VAL A 492 11.22 14.69 -10.84
CA VAL A 492 12.56 15.30 -10.91
C VAL A 492 13.20 15.06 -12.27
N ARG A 493 13.96 16.04 -12.76
CA ARG A 493 14.75 15.97 -14.00
C ARG A 493 16.12 16.61 -13.79
N GLY A 494 17.13 16.12 -14.50
CA GLY A 494 18.49 16.67 -14.48
C GLY A 494 19.53 15.73 -13.86
N ALA A 495 20.81 16.10 -13.97
CA ALA A 495 21.91 15.34 -13.39
C ALA A 495 21.95 15.53 -11.86
N LEU A 496 21.68 14.46 -11.11
CA LEU A 496 21.56 14.52 -9.65
C LEU A 496 22.93 14.69 -8.97
N GLY A 497 23.31 15.94 -8.69
CA GLY A 497 24.49 16.31 -7.91
C GLY A 497 24.31 16.18 -6.38
N PRO A 498 25.34 16.48 -5.58
CA PRO A 498 25.31 16.35 -4.12
C PRO A 498 24.18 17.13 -3.44
N MET A 499 23.96 18.39 -3.85
CA MET A 499 22.89 19.24 -3.33
C MET A 499 21.50 18.66 -3.63
N ALA A 500 21.25 18.34 -4.90
CA ALA A 500 19.98 17.75 -5.34
C ALA A 500 19.67 16.44 -4.61
N ASN A 501 20.68 15.57 -4.46
CA ASN A 501 20.52 14.31 -3.73
C ASN A 501 20.21 14.53 -2.24
N ALA A 502 20.93 15.44 -1.58
CA ALA A 502 20.67 15.78 -0.19
C ALA A 502 19.26 16.36 0.00
N PHE A 503 18.82 17.26 -0.87
CA PHE A 503 17.48 17.83 -0.79
C PHE A 503 16.38 16.79 -1.06
N ARG A 504 16.54 15.94 -2.08
CA ARG A 504 15.61 14.82 -2.33
C ARG A 504 15.50 13.88 -1.13
N GLU A 505 16.63 13.55 -0.50
CA GLU A 505 16.62 12.71 0.70
C GLU A 505 15.91 13.42 1.87
N PHE A 506 16.17 14.72 2.05
CA PHE A 506 15.50 15.55 3.05
C PHE A 506 13.98 15.55 2.87
N LEU A 507 13.51 15.74 1.63
CA LEU A 507 12.10 15.72 1.26
C LEU A 507 11.47 14.35 1.53
N ARG A 508 12.15 13.25 1.14
CA ARG A 508 11.66 11.89 1.39
C ARG A 508 11.46 11.60 2.87
N LYS A 509 12.43 11.99 3.72
CA LYS A 509 12.35 11.83 5.19
C LYS A 509 11.14 12.57 5.80
N ARG A 510 10.52 13.49 5.06
CA ARG A 510 9.35 14.30 5.47
C ARG A 510 8.06 13.96 4.75
N GLY A 511 8.00 12.84 4.04
CA GLY A 511 6.77 12.40 3.38
C GLY A 511 6.63 12.80 1.92
N VAL A 512 7.52 13.62 1.36
CA VAL A 512 7.44 14.06 -0.04
C VAL A 512 8.01 12.99 -0.98
N ARG A 513 7.29 12.65 -2.05
CA ARG A 513 7.55 11.47 -2.90
C ARG A 513 7.82 11.83 -4.35
N LEU A 514 9.10 11.84 -4.75
CA LEU A 514 9.51 12.24 -6.09
C LEU A 514 9.75 11.04 -7.02
N HIS A 515 9.32 11.14 -8.27
CA HIS A 515 9.57 10.17 -9.35
C HIS A 515 10.71 10.63 -10.29
N PRO A 516 11.59 9.72 -10.77
CA PRO A 516 11.64 8.29 -10.46
C PRO A 516 12.15 8.00 -9.04
N ARG A 517 11.61 6.94 -8.43
CA ARG A 517 11.93 6.52 -7.05
C ARG A 517 13.30 5.84 -6.93
N THR A 518 13.87 5.38 -8.04
CA THR A 518 15.17 4.70 -8.15
C THR A 518 16.35 5.67 -7.94
N TRP A 519 16.60 6.12 -6.71
CA TRP A 519 17.84 6.84 -6.40
C TRP A 519 18.66 6.14 -5.31
N ALA A 520 19.90 5.84 -5.65
CA ALA A 520 20.86 5.19 -4.77
C ALA A 520 21.79 6.26 -4.19
N TYR A 521 21.39 6.88 -3.08
CA TYR A 521 22.29 7.79 -2.38
C TYR A 521 22.95 7.09 -1.21
N ARG A 522 24.22 6.71 -1.41
CA ARG A 522 25.12 6.19 -0.37
C ARG A 522 26.07 7.33 0.02
N GLY A 523 25.58 8.27 0.82
CA GLY A 523 26.40 9.31 1.44
C GLY A 523 26.23 10.70 0.84
N GLY A 524 25.92 11.65 1.72
CA GLY A 524 25.76 13.04 1.37
C GLY A 524 25.85 14.03 2.49
N TRP A 525 25.51 15.27 2.14
CA TRP A 525 25.47 16.39 3.07
C TRP A 525 24.51 16.14 4.26
N LEU A 526 23.56 15.20 4.12
CA LEU A 526 22.56 14.83 5.14
C LEU A 526 22.60 13.36 5.58
#